data_AF-A0A243RZ13-F1
#
_entry.id   AF-A0A243RZ13-F1
#
_cell.length_a   1.000
_cell.length_b   1.000
_cell.length_c   1.000
_cell.angle_alpha   90.00
_cell.angle_beta   90.00
_cell.angle_gamma   90.00
#
_symmetry.space_group_name_H-M   'P 1'
#
loop_
_entity.id
_entity.type
_entity.pdbx_description
1 polymer ?
#
loop_
_entity_poly.entity_id
_entity_poly.type
_entity_poly.pdbx_seq_one_letter_code
_entity_poly.pdbx_strand_id
1 'polypeptide(L)'
;MEHHREEPGLPAPRGPLSRGVEAYLRGAGRLPRLEAVARAEVYGEDLQLALYLCYELHYRGFEGVSPDREWDPELLRIRAALEQRFLSALRADARVHDSVDEALADLLVEPVDGAGVTHFLRDEGELWHLREYAAQRSLYHLKEADPHAWVLPRLWGRAKAGMAAVEFDEWGGGRADRVHARLFADLMKDLGLDTTYGRYLDAACAEALVTVNLMSLFGLHRALRGALVGHFATVEITSSPGSRRLAEAMRRTGAGPAAEHFYDEHVEADAVHEQVVRHDVIGGLLAEEPHLAPDVAFGIDATEFVEDRFAARLLADWRASRSSLHAPLAREATHIS
;
A
#
# COMPACT_ATOMS: atom_id res chain seq x y z
N MET A 1 -3.39 -34.01 3.48
CA MET A 1 -2.98 -32.72 4.06
C MET A 1 -4.10 -31.75 3.78
N GLU A 2 -4.90 -31.42 4.79
CA GLU A 2 -5.83 -30.29 4.68
C GLU A 2 -4.95 -29.05 4.49
N HIS A 3 -4.98 -28.46 3.29
CA HIS A 3 -4.58 -27.07 3.15
C HIS A 3 -5.61 -26.28 3.96
N HIS A 4 -5.26 -25.88 5.17
CA HIS A 4 -5.95 -24.78 5.83
C HIS A 4 -5.96 -23.63 4.81
N ARG A 5 -7.14 -23.16 4.42
CA ARG A 5 -7.26 -21.97 3.57
C ARG A 5 -6.58 -20.82 4.32
N GLU A 6 -5.51 -20.29 3.74
CA GLU A 6 -4.71 -19.16 4.26
C GLU A 6 -5.33 -17.80 3.89
N GLU A 7 -6.59 -17.79 3.46
CA GLU A 7 -7.31 -16.57 3.07
C GLU A 7 -7.73 -15.80 4.34
N PRO A 8 -7.68 -14.46 4.32
CA PRO A 8 -8.09 -13.65 5.46
C PRO A 8 -9.60 -13.75 5.70
N GLY A 9 -10.01 -13.63 6.96
CA GLY A 9 -11.42 -13.45 7.30
C GLY A 9 -11.95 -12.10 6.82
N LEU A 10 -13.26 -12.02 6.60
CA LEU A 10 -13.92 -10.73 6.31
C LEU A 10 -13.95 -9.84 7.57
N PRO A 11 -13.53 -8.57 7.48
CA PRO A 11 -13.49 -7.63 8.61
C PRO A 11 -14.90 -7.17 9.02
N ALA A 12 -14.98 -6.53 10.18
CA ALA A 12 -16.18 -5.84 10.61
C ALA A 12 -16.47 -4.62 9.70
N PRO A 13 -17.70 -4.46 9.20
CA PRO A 13 -18.03 -3.34 8.32
C PRO A 13 -18.05 -2.01 9.08
N ARG A 14 -17.54 -0.96 8.42
CA ARG A 14 -17.38 0.41 8.96
C ARG A 14 -18.51 1.37 8.58
N GLY A 15 -19.49 0.89 7.83
CA GLY A 15 -20.69 1.65 7.46
C GLY A 15 -21.60 0.91 6.48
N PRO A 16 -22.61 1.59 5.91
CA PRO A 16 -23.57 0.98 4.99
C PRO A 16 -22.95 0.37 3.72
N LEU A 17 -21.87 0.94 3.17
CA LEU A 17 -21.25 0.45 1.95
C LEU A 17 -20.49 -0.85 2.19
N SER A 18 -19.55 -0.82 3.13
CA SER A 18 -18.74 -1.97 3.52
C SER A 18 -19.61 -3.12 4.04
N ARG A 19 -20.68 -2.82 4.79
CA ARG A 19 -21.68 -3.83 5.22
C ARG A 19 -22.40 -4.48 4.03
N GLY A 20 -22.79 -3.68 3.04
CA GLY A 20 -23.47 -4.20 1.86
C GLY A 20 -22.57 -5.11 1.02
N VAL A 21 -21.31 -4.73 0.83
CA VAL A 21 -20.30 -5.54 0.13
C VAL A 21 -20.01 -6.82 0.92
N GLU A 22 -19.67 -6.71 2.20
CA GLU A 22 -19.37 -7.84 3.08
C GLU A 22 -20.52 -8.87 3.14
N ALA A 23 -21.75 -8.42 3.37
CA ALA A 23 -22.91 -9.31 3.40
C ALA A 23 -23.19 -9.97 2.02
N TYR A 24 -22.94 -9.26 0.92
CA TYR A 24 -23.06 -9.83 -0.43
C TYR A 24 -22.00 -10.91 -0.69
N LEU A 25 -20.75 -10.68 -0.27
CA LEU A 25 -19.67 -11.66 -0.40
C LEU A 25 -19.97 -12.94 0.40
N ARG A 26 -20.61 -12.83 1.57
CA ARG A 26 -21.11 -13.98 2.35
C ARG A 26 -22.36 -14.66 1.77
N GLY A 27 -22.92 -14.15 0.67
CA GLY A 27 -24.16 -14.66 0.08
C GLY A 27 -25.42 -14.38 0.90
N ALA A 28 -25.37 -13.45 1.86
CA ALA A 28 -26.43 -13.18 2.83
C ALA A 28 -27.06 -11.78 2.70
N GLY A 29 -26.65 -10.97 1.72
CA GLY A 29 -27.04 -9.57 1.61
C GLY A 29 -27.21 -9.07 0.17
N ARG A 30 -27.46 -7.77 0.07
CA ARG A 30 -27.52 -7.03 -1.19
C ARG A 30 -26.41 -6.00 -1.21
N LEU A 31 -25.86 -5.78 -2.39
CA LEU A 31 -24.90 -4.71 -2.63
C LEU A 31 -25.47 -3.32 -2.29
N PRO A 32 -24.60 -2.36 -1.91
CA PRO A 32 -25.03 -1.01 -1.64
C PRO A 32 -25.65 -0.35 -2.88
N ARG A 33 -26.55 0.62 -2.65
CA ARG A 33 -27.13 1.41 -3.74
C ARG A 33 -26.13 2.43 -4.26
N LEU A 34 -26.16 2.74 -5.56
CA LEU A 34 -25.26 3.71 -6.18
C LEU A 34 -25.41 5.12 -5.58
N GLU A 35 -26.61 5.48 -5.13
CA GLU A 35 -26.86 6.77 -4.47
C GLU A 35 -26.15 6.86 -3.11
N ALA A 36 -25.94 5.73 -2.44
CA ALA A 36 -25.16 5.69 -1.20
C ALA A 36 -23.66 5.90 -1.50
N VAL A 37 -23.15 5.26 -2.56
CA VAL A 37 -21.76 5.45 -3.02
C VAL A 37 -21.51 6.91 -3.40
N ALA A 38 -22.44 7.55 -4.10
CA ALA A 38 -22.32 8.95 -4.51
C ALA A 38 -22.25 9.95 -3.35
N ARG A 39 -22.82 9.60 -2.18
CA ARG A 39 -22.89 10.47 -1.00
C ARG A 39 -21.80 10.19 0.05
N ALA A 40 -21.06 9.09 -0.09
CA ALA A 40 -20.06 8.70 0.88
C ALA A 40 -18.83 9.62 0.84
N GLU A 41 -18.20 9.78 2.01
CA GLU A 41 -16.90 10.43 2.15
C GLU A 41 -15.84 9.61 1.44
N VAL A 42 -15.17 10.22 0.47
CA VAL A 42 -14.35 9.47 -0.49
C VAL A 42 -13.12 8.83 0.16
N TYR A 43 -12.46 9.52 1.08
CA TYR A 43 -11.35 8.99 1.87
C TYR A 43 -11.80 8.43 3.22
N GLY A 44 -13.12 8.26 3.43
CA GLY A 44 -13.68 7.78 4.68
C GLY A 44 -13.64 6.26 4.84
N GLU A 45 -13.71 5.83 6.10
CA GLU A 45 -13.64 4.43 6.54
C GLU A 45 -14.57 3.48 5.76
N ASP A 46 -15.82 3.89 5.54
CA ASP A 46 -16.82 3.02 4.91
C ASP A 46 -16.55 2.80 3.41
N LEU A 47 -16.22 3.86 2.67
CA LEU A 47 -15.94 3.77 1.23
C LEU A 47 -14.65 2.98 1.00
N GLN A 48 -13.59 3.33 1.72
CA GLN A 48 -12.27 2.74 1.52
C GLN A 48 -12.22 1.27 1.93
N LEU A 49 -12.94 0.87 2.99
CA LEU A 49 -13.08 -0.54 3.32
C LEU A 49 -13.90 -1.28 2.25
N ALA A 50 -15.03 -0.73 1.78
CA ALA A 50 -15.82 -1.35 0.72
C ALA A 50 -15.00 -1.57 -0.56
N LEU A 51 -14.16 -0.59 -0.92
CA LEU A 51 -13.27 -0.68 -2.09
C LEU A 51 -12.16 -1.71 -1.88
N TYR A 52 -11.53 -1.75 -0.70
CA TYR A 52 -10.52 -2.76 -0.35
C TYR A 52 -11.08 -4.18 -0.49
N LEU A 53 -12.29 -4.43 0.02
CA LEU A 53 -12.96 -5.73 -0.11
C LEU A 53 -13.19 -6.13 -1.58
N CYS A 54 -13.42 -5.15 -2.46
CA CYS A 54 -13.59 -5.43 -3.89
C CYS A 54 -12.25 -5.74 -4.57
N TYR A 55 -11.14 -5.14 -4.13
CA TYR A 55 -9.82 -5.38 -4.69
C TYR A 55 -9.17 -6.67 -4.22
N GLU A 56 -9.40 -7.07 -2.97
CA GLU A 56 -8.77 -8.27 -2.41
C GLU A 56 -9.19 -9.55 -3.15
N LEU A 57 -10.31 -9.54 -3.86
CA LEU A 57 -10.76 -10.62 -4.75
C LEU A 57 -9.83 -10.87 -5.95
N HIS A 58 -8.99 -9.90 -6.32
CA HIS A 58 -7.96 -10.05 -7.37
C HIS A 58 -6.61 -10.52 -6.81
N TYR A 59 -6.51 -10.74 -5.50
CA TYR A 59 -5.33 -11.24 -4.82
C TYR A 59 -5.65 -12.58 -4.15
N ARG A 60 -5.72 -12.63 -2.81
CA ARG A 60 -5.98 -13.88 -2.06
C ARG A 60 -7.46 -14.12 -1.76
N GLY A 61 -8.34 -13.16 -2.03
CA GLY A 61 -9.76 -13.27 -1.68
C GLY A 61 -9.99 -13.29 -0.16
N PHE A 62 -11.07 -13.94 0.26
CA PHE A 62 -11.44 -14.06 1.68
C PHE A 62 -11.96 -15.45 1.98
N GLU A 63 -11.75 -15.89 3.22
CA GLU A 63 -12.23 -17.19 3.70
C GLU A 63 -13.75 -17.32 3.48
N GLY A 64 -14.15 -18.38 2.78
CA GLY A 64 -15.56 -18.70 2.54
C GLY A 64 -16.22 -17.89 1.42
N VAL A 65 -15.48 -17.02 0.73
CA VAL A 65 -15.95 -16.29 -0.46
C VAL A 65 -15.57 -17.09 -1.71
N SER A 66 -16.51 -17.25 -2.65
CA SER A 66 -16.21 -17.93 -3.92
C SER A 66 -15.21 -17.13 -4.77
N PRO A 67 -14.16 -17.74 -5.33
CA PRO A 67 -13.27 -17.09 -6.29
C PRO A 67 -13.99 -16.49 -7.50
N ASP A 68 -15.13 -17.06 -7.91
CA ASP A 68 -15.95 -16.52 -9.01
C ASP A 68 -16.49 -15.11 -8.74
N ARG A 69 -16.45 -14.64 -7.47
CA ARG A 69 -16.83 -13.27 -7.11
C ARG A 69 -15.91 -12.22 -7.71
N GLU A 70 -14.67 -12.58 -8.08
CA GLU A 70 -13.73 -11.70 -8.79
C GLU A 70 -14.39 -11.05 -10.03
N TRP A 71 -15.21 -11.81 -10.74
CA TRP A 71 -15.86 -11.38 -12.00
C TRP A 71 -17.38 -11.26 -11.91
N ASP A 72 -17.93 -11.16 -10.70
CA ASP A 72 -19.36 -10.94 -10.49
C ASP A 72 -19.80 -9.57 -11.07
N PRO A 73 -20.68 -9.52 -12.08
CA PRO A 73 -21.02 -8.26 -12.76
C PRO A 73 -21.65 -7.20 -11.84
N GLU A 74 -22.42 -7.61 -10.84
CA GLU A 74 -23.04 -6.67 -9.92
C GLU A 74 -22.02 -6.09 -8.96
N LEU A 75 -21.06 -6.90 -8.50
CA LEU A 75 -19.96 -6.42 -7.66
C LEU A 75 -19.04 -5.48 -8.45
N LEU A 76 -18.71 -5.83 -9.70
CA LEU A 76 -17.94 -4.97 -10.60
C LEU A 76 -18.62 -3.62 -10.84
N ARG A 77 -19.95 -3.59 -10.95
CA ARG A 77 -20.72 -2.34 -11.08
C ARG A 77 -20.58 -1.44 -9.86
N ILE A 78 -20.53 -2.02 -8.65
CA ILE A 78 -20.29 -1.26 -7.42
C ILE A 78 -18.84 -0.80 -7.31
N ARG A 79 -17.88 -1.68 -7.60
CA ARG A 79 -16.46 -1.31 -7.60
C ARG A 79 -16.20 -0.15 -8.55
N ALA A 80 -16.71 -0.19 -9.78
CA ALA A 80 -16.57 0.89 -10.75
C ALA A 80 -17.11 2.23 -10.22
N ALA A 81 -18.21 2.23 -9.46
CA ALA A 81 -18.75 3.45 -8.85
C ALA A 81 -17.86 3.99 -7.71
N LEU A 82 -17.29 3.10 -6.89
CA LEU A 82 -16.34 3.46 -5.83
C LEU A 82 -15.04 4.01 -6.43
N GLU A 83 -14.49 3.33 -7.44
CA GLU A 83 -13.30 3.73 -8.20
C GLU A 83 -13.48 5.10 -8.84
N GLN A 84 -14.62 5.35 -9.50
CA GLN A 84 -14.90 6.66 -10.13
C GLN A 84 -14.90 7.79 -9.10
N ARG A 85 -15.50 7.58 -7.92
CA ARG A 85 -15.47 8.55 -6.82
C ARG A 85 -14.04 8.79 -6.36
N PHE A 86 -13.28 7.73 -6.13
CA PHE A 86 -11.92 7.79 -5.62
C PHE A 86 -10.96 8.45 -6.61
N LEU A 87 -10.93 8.01 -7.86
CA LEU A 87 -10.09 8.60 -8.92
C LEU A 87 -10.41 10.07 -9.17
N SER A 88 -11.69 10.44 -9.16
CA SER A 88 -12.09 11.84 -9.34
C SER A 88 -11.60 12.73 -8.20
N ALA A 89 -11.61 12.23 -6.97
CA ALA A 89 -11.10 12.96 -5.81
C ALA A 89 -9.58 13.07 -5.86
N LEU A 90 -8.85 11.99 -6.18
CA LEU A 90 -7.40 12.02 -6.34
C LEU A 90 -6.96 13.07 -7.38
N ARG A 91 -7.64 13.13 -8.52
CA ARG A 91 -7.37 14.14 -9.56
C ARG A 91 -7.69 15.58 -9.14
N ALA A 92 -8.59 15.77 -8.19
CA ALA A 92 -8.99 17.09 -7.71
C ALA A 92 -8.11 17.58 -6.56
N ASP A 93 -7.65 16.66 -5.71
CA ASP A 93 -7.01 17.00 -4.43
C ASP A 93 -5.49 16.85 -4.44
N ALA A 94 -4.93 15.98 -5.30
CA ALA A 94 -3.49 15.85 -5.43
C ALA A 94 -2.87 17.12 -6.04
N ARG A 95 -1.59 17.38 -5.72
CA ARG A 95 -0.80 18.37 -6.45
C ARG A 95 -0.83 18.03 -7.95
N VAL A 96 -0.61 19.03 -8.79
CA VAL A 96 -0.44 18.81 -10.23
C VAL A 96 0.89 19.43 -10.62
N HIS A 97 1.88 18.59 -10.89
CA HIS A 97 3.13 19.05 -11.51
C HIS A 97 2.91 19.35 -13.00
N ASP A 98 3.66 20.32 -13.53
CA ASP A 98 3.57 20.69 -14.95
C ASP A 98 4.27 19.68 -15.87
N SER A 99 5.17 18.85 -15.31
CA SER A 99 5.90 17.82 -16.05
C SER A 99 6.37 16.65 -15.17
N VAL A 100 6.68 15.52 -15.81
CA VAL A 100 7.30 14.36 -15.13
C VAL A 100 8.68 14.72 -14.57
N ASP A 101 9.44 15.56 -15.26
CA ASP A 101 10.78 15.96 -14.82
C ASP A 101 10.71 16.77 -13.52
N GLU A 102 9.70 17.64 -13.38
CA GLU A 102 9.44 18.38 -12.14
C GLU A 102 9.03 17.43 -11.01
N ALA A 103 8.07 16.53 -11.26
CA ALA A 103 7.62 15.54 -10.28
C ALA A 103 8.77 14.64 -9.79
N LEU A 104 9.63 14.17 -10.70
CA LEU A 104 10.81 13.37 -10.35
C LEU A 104 11.88 14.18 -9.62
N ALA A 105 12.06 15.46 -9.96
CA ALA A 105 13.01 16.31 -9.28
C ALA A 105 12.63 16.50 -7.80
N ASP A 106 11.35 16.69 -7.51
CA ASP A 106 10.86 16.85 -6.13
C ASP A 106 11.10 15.58 -5.30
N LEU A 107 10.92 14.37 -5.86
CA LEU A 107 11.21 13.10 -5.17
C LEU A 107 12.69 12.92 -4.79
N LEU A 108 13.62 13.52 -5.54
CA LEU A 108 15.06 13.41 -5.30
C LEU A 108 15.56 14.37 -4.21
N VAL A 109 14.70 15.27 -3.73
CA VAL A 109 15.05 16.22 -2.68
C VAL A 109 14.76 15.61 -1.32
N GLU A 110 15.82 15.21 -0.62
CA GLU A 110 15.71 14.80 0.78
C GLU A 110 15.74 16.04 1.70
N PRO A 111 14.68 16.32 2.48
CA PRO A 111 14.66 17.48 3.37
C PRO A 111 15.64 17.29 4.52
N VAL A 112 16.61 18.21 4.67
CA VAL A 112 17.64 18.17 5.72
C VAL A 112 17.03 18.18 7.14
N ASP A 113 15.93 18.92 7.33
CA ASP A 113 15.17 19.01 8.58
C ASP A 113 13.80 18.32 8.45
N GLY A 114 13.75 17.13 7.85
CA GLY A 114 12.51 16.40 7.64
C GLY A 114 11.77 16.07 8.95
N ALA A 115 10.44 16.22 8.95
CA ALA A 115 9.58 15.98 10.11
C ALA A 115 8.51 14.88 9.88
N GLY A 116 8.72 14.04 8.85
CA GLY A 116 7.81 12.97 8.44
C GLY A 116 7.84 11.74 9.36
N VAL A 117 7.01 10.73 9.04
CA VAL A 117 6.85 9.51 9.85
C VAL A 117 8.16 8.81 10.15
N THR A 118 9.01 8.59 9.14
CA THR A 118 10.29 7.90 9.35
C THR A 118 11.26 8.72 10.20
N HIS A 119 11.18 10.06 10.17
CA HIS A 119 11.97 10.93 11.04
C HIS A 119 11.51 10.81 12.49
N PHE A 120 10.20 10.92 12.71
CA PHE A 120 9.61 10.69 14.04
C PHE A 120 9.97 9.31 14.59
N LEU A 121 9.82 8.24 13.79
CA LEU A 121 10.15 6.88 14.23
C LEU A 121 11.63 6.71 14.56
N ARG A 122 12.53 7.31 13.76
CA ARG A 122 13.97 7.31 14.03
C ARG A 122 14.32 8.05 15.31
N ASP A 123 13.78 9.25 15.52
CA ASP A 123 14.25 10.16 16.58
C ASP A 123 13.50 9.97 17.91
N GLU A 124 12.18 9.80 17.83
CA GLU A 124 11.26 9.86 18.99
C GLU A 124 10.46 8.56 19.17
N GLY A 125 10.32 7.75 18.11
CA GLY A 125 9.47 6.57 18.08
C GLY A 125 9.79 5.53 19.15
N GLU A 126 8.79 5.18 19.94
CA GLU A 126 8.79 3.98 20.80
C GLU A 126 8.36 2.71 20.05
N LEU A 127 8.64 1.54 20.64
CA LEU A 127 8.31 0.23 20.07
C LEU A 127 6.82 0.06 19.72
N TRP A 128 5.91 0.67 20.48
CA TRP A 128 4.48 0.60 20.18
C TRP A 128 4.10 1.38 18.91
N HIS A 129 4.81 2.46 18.57
CA HIS A 129 4.62 3.16 17.29
C HIS A 129 5.07 2.29 16.12
N LEU A 130 6.21 1.59 16.26
CA LEU A 130 6.71 0.66 15.24
C LEU A 130 5.75 -0.51 15.01
N ARG A 131 5.14 -1.03 16.08
CA ARG A 131 4.09 -2.05 16.01
C ARG A 131 2.87 -1.56 15.25
N GLU A 132 2.38 -0.35 15.55
CA GLU A 132 1.26 0.23 14.80
C GLU A 132 1.62 0.47 13.33
N TYR A 133 2.80 1.01 13.07
CA TYR A 133 3.28 1.25 11.71
C TYR A 133 3.34 -0.03 10.89
N ALA A 134 3.95 -1.08 11.43
CA ALA A 134 4.03 -2.39 10.78
C ALA A 134 2.66 -3.05 10.61
N ALA A 135 1.77 -2.94 11.61
CA ALA A 135 0.40 -3.47 11.50
C ALA A 135 -0.38 -2.81 10.36
N GLN A 136 -0.30 -1.48 10.18
CA GLN A 136 -0.98 -0.79 9.08
C GLN A 136 -0.35 -1.09 7.72
N ARG A 137 0.99 -1.10 7.65
CA ARG A 137 1.72 -1.40 6.43
C ARG A 137 1.61 -2.86 5.98
N SER A 138 1.26 -3.77 6.89
CA SER A 138 1.04 -5.20 6.59
C SER A 138 -0.05 -5.45 5.54
N LEU A 139 -0.99 -4.53 5.36
CA LEU A 139 -2.04 -4.64 4.34
C LEU A 139 -1.49 -4.60 2.91
N TYR A 140 -0.31 -3.99 2.73
CA TYR A 140 0.44 -4.01 1.47
C TYR A 140 1.62 -4.97 1.55
N HIS A 141 2.55 -4.83 2.51
CA HIS A 141 3.82 -5.57 2.42
C HIS A 141 3.67 -7.09 2.49
N LEU A 142 2.60 -7.64 3.06
CA LEU A 142 2.36 -9.09 3.00
C LEU A 142 1.93 -9.60 1.60
N LYS A 143 1.78 -8.69 0.63
CA LYS A 143 1.62 -8.91 -0.81
C LYS A 143 2.46 -7.91 -1.63
N GLU A 144 3.64 -7.55 -1.10
CA GLU A 144 4.58 -6.66 -1.77
C GLU A 144 4.82 -7.07 -3.23
N ALA A 145 4.91 -6.07 -4.12
CA ALA A 145 5.01 -6.19 -5.57
C ALA A 145 3.75 -6.71 -6.33
N ASP A 146 2.82 -7.43 -5.68
CA ASP A 146 1.62 -7.97 -6.37
C ASP A 146 0.78 -6.89 -7.11
N PRO A 147 0.51 -5.69 -6.54
CA PRO A 147 -0.21 -4.64 -7.26
C PRO A 147 0.55 -4.08 -8.46
N HIS A 148 1.88 -4.07 -8.41
CA HIS A 148 2.75 -3.53 -9.45
C HIS A 148 2.87 -4.50 -10.64
N ALA A 149 2.86 -5.81 -10.38
CA ALA A 149 2.88 -6.87 -11.38
C ALA A 149 1.79 -6.74 -12.47
N TRP A 150 0.63 -6.15 -12.16
CA TRP A 150 -0.44 -5.89 -13.12
C TRP A 150 -0.04 -4.98 -14.29
N VAL A 151 1.03 -4.20 -14.15
CA VAL A 151 1.56 -3.37 -15.23
C VAL A 151 2.33 -4.20 -16.27
N LEU A 152 2.93 -5.32 -15.89
CA LEU A 152 3.83 -6.11 -16.75
C LEU A 152 3.16 -6.53 -18.07
N PRO A 153 1.90 -7.02 -18.11
CA PRO A 153 1.25 -7.35 -19.39
C PRO A 153 1.04 -6.14 -20.32
N ARG A 154 1.13 -4.91 -19.79
CA ARG A 154 0.79 -3.64 -20.47
C ARG A 154 2.01 -2.86 -20.94
N LEU A 155 3.20 -3.19 -20.45
CA LEU A 155 4.46 -2.62 -20.87
C LEU A 155 5.08 -3.43 -22.02
N TRP A 156 6.00 -2.84 -22.77
CA TRP A 156 6.87 -3.54 -23.72
C TRP A 156 8.25 -2.88 -23.76
N GLY A 157 9.17 -3.50 -24.52
CA GLY A 157 10.51 -2.97 -24.72
C GLY A 157 11.28 -2.77 -23.41
N ARG A 158 12.04 -1.68 -23.35
CA ARG A 158 12.90 -1.35 -22.20
C ARG A 158 12.12 -1.20 -20.90
N ALA A 159 10.94 -0.57 -20.94
CA ALA A 159 10.12 -0.37 -19.74
C ALA A 159 9.70 -1.70 -19.09
N LYS A 160 9.27 -2.67 -19.92
CA LYS A 160 8.93 -4.01 -19.44
C LYS A 160 10.13 -4.73 -18.84
N ALA A 161 11.29 -4.65 -19.49
CA ALA A 161 12.48 -5.33 -19.02
C ALA A 161 12.95 -4.76 -17.66
N GLY A 162 12.96 -3.43 -17.52
CA GLY A 162 13.29 -2.77 -16.25
C GLY A 162 12.30 -3.12 -15.14
N MET A 163 10.99 -3.03 -15.42
CA MET A 163 9.95 -3.37 -14.44
C MET A 163 10.08 -4.82 -13.97
N ALA A 164 10.24 -5.76 -14.90
CA ALA A 164 10.37 -7.18 -14.57
C ALA A 164 11.65 -7.49 -13.78
N ALA A 165 12.72 -6.72 -13.96
CA ALA A 165 13.96 -6.89 -13.21
C ALA A 165 13.77 -6.50 -11.74
N VAL A 166 13.11 -5.38 -11.45
CA VAL A 166 12.81 -4.95 -10.08
C VAL A 166 11.84 -5.93 -9.42
N GLU A 167 10.73 -6.28 -10.06
CA GLU A 167 9.77 -7.27 -9.56
C GLU A 167 10.40 -8.64 -9.25
N PHE A 168 11.37 -9.07 -10.07
CA PHE A 168 12.10 -10.31 -9.81
C PHE A 168 12.93 -10.23 -8.53
N ASP A 169 13.50 -9.07 -8.22
CA ASP A 169 14.25 -8.84 -6.99
C ASP A 169 13.33 -8.80 -5.76
N GLU A 170 12.20 -8.08 -5.85
CA GLU A 170 11.15 -8.04 -4.81
C GLU A 170 10.61 -9.43 -4.44
N TRP A 171 10.56 -10.34 -5.43
CA TRP A 171 10.24 -11.77 -5.23
C TRP A 171 11.47 -12.63 -4.89
N GLY A 172 12.50 -12.04 -4.29
CA GLY A 172 13.67 -12.70 -3.73
C GLY A 172 14.65 -13.27 -4.76
N GLY A 173 14.56 -12.85 -6.02
CA GLY A 173 15.32 -13.43 -7.13
C GLY A 173 14.99 -14.91 -7.37
N GLY A 174 13.74 -15.30 -7.14
CA GLY A 174 13.27 -16.69 -7.24
C GLY A 174 13.53 -17.56 -6.01
N ARG A 175 13.98 -16.97 -4.90
CA ARG A 175 14.19 -17.65 -3.61
C ARG A 175 13.04 -17.34 -2.66
N ALA A 176 12.20 -18.33 -2.40
CA ALA A 176 10.98 -18.16 -1.61
C ALA A 176 11.21 -17.61 -0.19
N ASP A 177 12.35 -17.92 0.42
CA ASP A 177 12.76 -17.44 1.74
C ASP A 177 13.20 -15.96 1.75
N ARG A 178 13.36 -15.34 0.57
CA ARG A 178 13.78 -13.94 0.40
C ARG A 178 12.74 -13.05 -0.26
N VAL A 179 11.55 -13.57 -0.55
CA VAL A 179 10.45 -12.73 -1.03
C VAL A 179 10.19 -11.64 0.02
N HIS A 180 10.09 -10.37 -0.38
CA HIS A 180 10.03 -9.26 0.57
C HIS A 180 8.82 -9.34 1.51
N ALA A 181 7.69 -9.88 1.02
CA ALA A 181 6.54 -10.20 1.87
C ALA A 181 6.86 -11.19 3.02
N ARG A 182 7.78 -12.13 2.79
CA ARG A 182 8.28 -13.04 3.84
C ARG A 182 9.18 -12.30 4.82
N LEU A 183 10.08 -11.46 4.32
CA LEU A 183 10.98 -10.65 5.15
C LEU A 183 10.17 -9.69 6.06
N PHE A 184 9.09 -9.09 5.52
CA PHE A 184 8.19 -8.26 6.30
C PHE A 184 7.44 -9.07 7.38
N ALA A 185 7.02 -10.30 7.08
CA ALA A 185 6.43 -11.18 8.09
C ALA A 185 7.43 -11.52 9.22
N ASP A 186 8.71 -11.71 8.89
CA ASP A 186 9.75 -11.96 9.90
C ASP A 186 10.02 -10.68 10.74
N LEU A 187 9.99 -9.48 10.14
CA LEU A 187 9.99 -8.19 10.87
C LEU A 187 8.80 -8.09 11.83
N MET A 188 7.59 -8.46 11.38
CA MET A 188 6.39 -8.41 12.20
C MET A 188 6.51 -9.34 13.42
N LYS A 189 7.08 -10.53 13.23
CA LYS A 189 7.32 -11.49 14.31
C LYS A 189 8.26 -10.92 15.37
N ASP A 190 9.33 -10.25 14.95
CA ASP A 190 10.27 -9.57 15.85
C ASP A 190 9.57 -8.48 16.69
N LEU A 191 8.63 -7.76 16.08
CA LEU A 191 7.79 -6.79 16.78
C LEU A 191 6.69 -7.40 17.67
N GLY A 192 6.54 -8.73 17.69
CA GLY A 192 5.51 -9.44 18.44
C GLY A 192 4.11 -9.38 17.79
N LEU A 193 4.05 -9.16 16.48
CA LEU A 193 2.81 -9.10 15.70
C LEU A 193 2.46 -10.47 15.11
N ASP A 194 1.16 -10.75 15.02
CA ASP A 194 0.61 -11.85 14.23
C ASP A 194 0.83 -11.60 12.74
N THR A 195 1.44 -12.56 12.04
CA THR A 195 1.87 -12.43 10.64
C THR A 195 0.84 -12.92 9.62
N THR A 196 -0.34 -13.34 10.09
CA THR A 196 -1.40 -13.84 9.22
C THR A 196 -1.82 -12.75 8.24
N TYR A 197 -1.87 -13.09 6.95
CA TYR A 197 -2.29 -12.17 5.90
C TYR A 197 -3.67 -11.58 6.21
N GLY A 198 -3.82 -10.26 6.05
CA GLY A 198 -5.06 -9.52 6.34
C GLY A 198 -5.45 -9.41 7.82
N ARG A 199 -4.63 -9.89 8.77
CA ARG A 199 -4.94 -9.89 10.22
C ARG A 199 -5.34 -8.52 10.76
N TYR A 200 -4.68 -7.47 10.30
CA TYR A 200 -4.85 -6.10 10.82
C TYR A 200 -5.84 -5.26 9.99
N LEU A 201 -6.59 -5.88 9.08
CA LEU A 201 -7.58 -5.15 8.28
C LEU A 201 -8.64 -4.46 9.15
N ASP A 202 -9.11 -5.09 10.23
CA ASP A 202 -10.02 -4.48 11.21
C ASP A 202 -9.41 -3.28 11.95
N ALA A 203 -8.09 -3.29 12.15
CA ALA A 203 -7.34 -2.32 12.94
C ALA A 203 -6.85 -1.11 12.12
N ALA A 204 -6.52 -1.29 10.84
CA ALA A 204 -5.97 -0.24 9.99
C ALA A 204 -6.90 0.97 9.84
N CYS A 205 -6.39 2.19 9.86
CA CYS A 205 -7.19 3.39 9.62
C CYS A 205 -7.58 3.54 8.13
N ALA A 206 -8.55 4.42 7.85
CA ALA A 206 -8.94 4.75 6.48
C ALA A 206 -7.76 5.19 5.61
N GLU A 207 -6.84 6.00 6.14
CA GLU A 207 -5.69 6.49 5.38
C GLU A 207 -4.76 5.37 4.93
N ALA A 208 -4.57 4.32 5.73
CA ALA A 208 -3.85 3.12 5.31
C ALA A 208 -4.59 2.35 4.20
N LEU A 209 -5.92 2.28 4.27
CA LEU A 209 -6.71 1.67 3.18
C LEU A 209 -6.60 2.46 1.87
N VAL A 210 -6.55 3.80 1.96
CA VAL A 210 -6.39 4.68 0.79
C VAL A 210 -5.09 4.39 0.05
N THR A 211 -3.97 4.22 0.76
CA THR A 211 -2.67 3.96 0.10
C THR A 211 -2.68 2.61 -0.64
N VAL A 212 -3.24 1.56 -0.02
CA VAL A 212 -3.34 0.22 -0.64
C VAL A 212 -4.31 0.21 -1.82
N ASN A 213 -5.47 0.87 -1.69
CA ASN A 213 -6.47 0.96 -2.74
C ASN A 213 -5.97 1.73 -3.97
N LEU A 214 -5.08 2.72 -3.78
CA LEU A 214 -4.45 3.46 -4.88
C LEU A 214 -3.66 2.52 -5.80
N MET A 215 -2.86 1.63 -5.22
CA MET A 215 -2.05 0.66 -5.96
C MET A 215 -2.92 -0.24 -6.83
N SER A 216 -3.99 -0.81 -6.27
CA SER A 216 -4.92 -1.66 -7.02
C SER A 216 -5.73 -0.90 -8.06
N LEU A 217 -6.10 0.37 -7.80
CA LEU A 217 -6.75 1.23 -8.80
C LEU A 217 -5.86 1.41 -10.03
N PHE A 218 -4.59 1.76 -9.84
CA PHE A 218 -3.66 1.93 -10.95
C PHE A 218 -3.31 0.59 -11.60
N GLY A 219 -3.13 -0.46 -10.80
CA GLY A 219 -2.82 -1.82 -11.24
C GLY A 219 -3.91 -2.45 -12.09
N LEU A 220 -5.19 -2.36 -11.72
CA LEU A 220 -6.24 -3.08 -12.45
C LEU A 220 -6.71 -2.37 -13.73
N HIS A 221 -6.39 -1.08 -13.91
CA HIS A 221 -6.85 -0.28 -15.05
C HIS A 221 -5.75 -0.01 -16.08
N ARG A 222 -5.85 -0.58 -17.29
CA ARG A 222 -4.87 -0.34 -18.38
C ARG A 222 -4.69 1.14 -18.71
N ALA A 223 -5.77 1.92 -18.59
CA ALA A 223 -5.76 3.35 -18.80
C ALA A 223 -4.88 4.11 -17.79
N LEU A 224 -4.63 3.54 -16.61
CA LEU A 224 -3.84 4.12 -15.53
C LEU A 224 -2.42 3.53 -15.44
N ARG A 225 -1.94 2.84 -16.48
CA ARG A 225 -0.59 2.22 -16.47
C ARG A 225 0.54 3.24 -16.27
N GLY A 226 0.38 4.46 -16.82
CA GLY A 226 1.32 5.55 -16.57
C GLY A 226 1.32 5.97 -15.09
N ALA A 227 0.13 6.07 -14.49
CA ALA A 227 -0.01 6.37 -13.07
C ALA A 227 0.57 5.28 -12.16
N LEU A 228 0.45 4.00 -12.53
CA LEU A 228 1.13 2.92 -11.80
C LEU A 228 2.65 3.05 -11.88
N VAL A 229 3.20 3.39 -13.05
CA VAL A 229 4.64 3.63 -13.21
C VAL A 229 5.10 4.85 -12.41
N GLY A 230 4.30 5.92 -12.36
CA GLY A 230 4.57 7.08 -11.50
C GLY A 230 4.56 6.73 -10.01
N HIS A 231 3.53 6.01 -9.56
CA HIS A 231 3.46 5.49 -8.20
C HIS A 231 4.68 4.63 -7.84
N PHE A 232 5.07 3.73 -8.76
CA PHE A 232 6.24 2.88 -8.60
C PHE A 232 7.52 3.71 -8.47
N ALA A 233 7.67 4.77 -9.27
CA ALA A 233 8.79 5.70 -9.14
C ALA A 233 8.85 6.37 -7.76
N THR A 234 7.71 6.79 -7.21
CA THR A 234 7.67 7.38 -5.86
C THR A 234 8.19 6.42 -4.79
N VAL A 235 7.74 5.17 -4.80
CA VAL A 235 8.18 4.20 -3.78
C VAL A 235 9.66 3.87 -3.93
N GLU A 236 10.14 3.60 -5.14
CA GLU A 236 11.53 3.21 -5.39
C GLU A 236 12.52 4.35 -5.12
N ILE A 237 12.18 5.58 -5.54
CA ILE A 237 13.09 6.73 -5.38
C ILE A 237 13.22 7.15 -3.91
N THR A 238 12.13 7.05 -3.14
CA THR A 238 12.11 7.51 -1.73
C THR A 238 12.44 6.41 -0.73
N SER A 239 12.50 5.15 -1.16
CA SER A 239 12.67 4.01 -0.26
C SER A 239 14.02 4.01 0.44
N SER A 240 15.16 4.07 -0.27
CA SER A 240 16.48 3.93 0.37
C SER A 240 16.73 4.93 1.53
N PRO A 241 16.45 6.24 1.39
CA PRO A 241 16.53 7.16 2.52
C PRO A 241 15.55 6.84 3.66
N GLY A 242 14.29 6.49 3.33
CA GLY A 242 13.26 6.12 4.30
C GLY A 242 13.60 4.87 5.10
N SER A 243 14.03 3.83 4.40
CA SER A 243 14.46 2.53 4.94
C SER A 243 15.68 2.69 5.83
N ARG A 244 16.65 3.55 5.48
CA ARG A 244 17.78 3.86 6.37
C ARG A 244 17.33 4.39 7.73
N ARG A 245 16.39 5.33 7.74
CA ARG A 245 15.81 5.88 8.99
C ARG A 245 15.03 4.82 9.77
N LEU A 246 14.29 3.96 9.08
CA LEU A 246 13.53 2.89 9.73
C LEU A 246 14.45 1.81 10.32
N ALA A 247 15.53 1.43 9.64
CA ALA A 247 16.54 0.54 10.18
C ALA A 247 17.21 1.11 11.44
N GLU A 248 17.51 2.42 11.46
CA GLU A 248 17.98 3.12 12.66
C GLU A 248 16.94 3.11 13.79
N ALA A 249 15.66 3.31 13.48
CA ALA A 249 14.56 3.20 14.45
C ALA A 249 14.45 1.80 15.05
N MET A 250 14.56 0.75 14.22
CA MET A 250 14.51 -0.65 14.65
C MET A 250 15.68 -0.98 15.60
N ARG A 251 16.92 -0.58 15.24
CA ARG A 251 18.10 -0.72 16.09
C ARG A 251 17.95 0.00 17.43
N ARG A 252 17.52 1.28 17.39
CA ARG A 252 17.39 2.11 18.60
C ARG A 252 16.37 1.55 19.59
N THR A 253 15.29 0.97 19.10
CA THR A 253 14.18 0.47 19.92
C THR A 253 14.33 -1.00 20.30
N GLY A 254 15.36 -1.70 19.80
CA GLY A 254 15.57 -3.12 20.03
C GLY A 254 14.48 -3.99 19.41
N ALA A 255 13.99 -3.60 18.21
CA ALA A 255 12.89 -4.28 17.53
C ALA A 255 13.23 -5.73 17.15
N GLY A 256 14.49 -6.02 16.85
CA GLY A 256 14.98 -7.36 16.53
C GLY A 256 15.72 -7.43 15.19
N PRO A 257 16.56 -8.46 14.98
CA PRO A 257 17.44 -8.55 13.83
C PRO A 257 16.72 -8.73 12.49
N ALA A 258 15.56 -9.39 12.45
CA ALA A 258 14.77 -9.50 11.22
C ALA A 258 14.09 -8.18 10.87
N ALA A 259 13.65 -7.42 11.87
CA ALA A 259 13.11 -6.08 11.67
C ALA A 259 14.16 -5.10 11.12
N GLU A 260 15.40 -5.18 11.60
CA GLU A 260 16.52 -4.43 11.04
C GLU A 260 16.85 -4.87 9.60
N HIS A 261 16.97 -6.19 9.39
CA HIS A 261 17.34 -6.76 8.09
C HIS A 261 16.37 -6.36 6.96
N PHE A 262 15.05 -6.36 7.21
CA PHE A 262 14.07 -5.97 6.21
C PHE A 262 14.36 -4.58 5.62
N TYR A 263 14.66 -3.59 6.47
CA TYR A 263 14.95 -2.24 5.98
C TYR A 263 16.37 -2.08 5.47
N ASP A 264 17.35 -2.79 6.02
CA ASP A 264 18.72 -2.77 5.48
C ASP A 264 18.76 -3.35 4.04
N GLU A 265 17.95 -4.37 3.74
CA GLU A 265 17.80 -4.91 2.36
C GLU A 265 17.30 -3.82 1.40
N HIS A 266 16.25 -3.08 1.77
CA HIS A 266 15.70 -1.99 0.96
C HIS A 266 16.63 -0.77 0.86
N VAL A 267 17.60 -0.60 1.77
CA VAL A 267 18.62 0.45 1.59
C VAL A 267 19.54 0.13 0.42
N GLU A 268 19.95 -1.15 0.30
CA GLU A 268 20.91 -1.61 -0.71
C GLU A 268 20.26 -1.88 -2.07
N ALA A 269 19.15 -2.63 -2.09
CA ALA A 269 18.43 -2.98 -3.31
C ALA A 269 17.88 -1.73 -4.01
N ASP A 270 17.19 -0.86 -3.26
CA ASP A 270 16.42 0.23 -3.88
C ASP A 270 17.31 1.37 -4.39
N ALA A 271 18.57 1.45 -3.92
CA ALA A 271 19.54 2.35 -4.52
C ALA A 271 19.85 1.99 -5.98
N VAL A 272 19.76 0.70 -6.34
CA VAL A 272 19.85 0.23 -7.72
C VAL A 272 18.50 0.37 -8.42
N HIS A 273 17.40 0.04 -7.74
CA HIS A 273 16.06 0.15 -8.31
C HIS A 273 15.73 1.58 -8.74
N GLU A 274 16.09 2.59 -7.94
CA GLU A 274 15.93 4.01 -8.30
C GLU A 274 16.44 4.31 -9.71
N GLN A 275 17.66 3.84 -10.03
CA GLN A 275 18.29 4.07 -11.33
C GLN A 275 17.57 3.32 -12.46
N VAL A 276 17.19 2.06 -12.22
CA VAL A 276 16.44 1.25 -13.18
C VAL A 276 15.07 1.87 -13.46
N VAL A 277 14.37 2.33 -12.43
CA VAL A 277 13.04 2.92 -12.57
C VAL A 277 13.10 4.23 -13.35
N ARG A 278 14.02 5.13 -13.01
CA ARG A 278 14.15 6.42 -13.70
C ARG A 278 14.58 6.26 -15.16
N HIS A 279 15.59 5.45 -15.43
CA HIS A 279 16.20 5.37 -16.76
C HIS A 279 15.54 4.34 -17.67
N ASP A 280 15.24 3.15 -17.14
CA ASP A 280 14.72 2.05 -17.95
C ASP A 280 13.20 1.99 -17.94
N VAL A 281 12.56 2.11 -16.77
CA VAL A 281 11.09 2.03 -16.68
C VAL A 281 10.44 3.29 -17.23
N ILE A 282 10.65 4.45 -16.61
CA ILE A 282 10.06 5.72 -17.05
C ILE A 282 10.67 6.15 -18.39
N GLY A 283 12.00 6.18 -18.49
CA GLY A 283 12.67 6.54 -19.73
C GLY A 283 12.33 5.60 -20.88
N GLY A 284 12.11 4.30 -20.64
CA GLY A 284 11.61 3.37 -21.64
C GLY A 284 10.16 3.64 -22.02
N LEU A 285 9.28 3.89 -21.03
CA LEU A 285 7.87 4.13 -21.26
C LEU A 285 7.66 5.39 -22.09
N LEU A 286 8.30 6.50 -21.73
CA LEU A 286 8.08 7.79 -22.39
C LEU A 286 8.76 7.90 -23.75
N ALA A 287 9.76 7.07 -24.04
CA ALA A 287 10.32 6.95 -25.38
C ALA A 287 9.33 6.30 -26.37
N GLU A 288 8.58 5.29 -25.92
CA GLU A 288 7.60 4.56 -26.73
C GLU A 288 6.21 5.23 -26.70
N GLU A 289 5.82 5.74 -25.54
CA GLU A 289 4.48 6.26 -25.24
C GLU A 289 4.55 7.65 -24.56
N PRO A 290 5.08 8.69 -25.22
CA PRO A 290 5.27 10.02 -24.61
C PRO A 290 3.97 10.68 -24.13
N HIS A 291 2.83 10.28 -24.70
CA HIS A 291 1.50 10.77 -24.29
C HIS A 291 1.11 10.37 -22.85
N LEU A 292 1.82 9.42 -22.23
CA LEU A 292 1.61 9.01 -20.84
C LEU A 292 2.35 9.86 -19.81
N ALA A 293 3.14 10.86 -20.22
CA ALA A 293 3.85 11.71 -19.28
C ALA A 293 2.91 12.35 -18.22
N PRO A 294 1.73 12.90 -18.56
CA PRO A 294 0.80 13.42 -17.55
C PRO A 294 0.29 12.34 -16.58
N ASP A 295 0.11 11.10 -17.06
CA ASP A 295 -0.32 9.99 -16.20
C ASP A 295 0.79 9.59 -15.22
N VAL A 296 2.05 9.59 -15.66
CA VAL A 296 3.22 9.33 -14.77
C VAL A 296 3.32 10.39 -13.69
N ALA A 297 3.23 11.68 -14.05
CA ALA A 297 3.22 12.77 -13.08
C ALA A 297 2.04 12.61 -12.09
N PHE A 298 0.83 12.36 -12.59
CA PHE A 298 -0.33 12.11 -11.73
C PHE A 298 -0.13 10.92 -10.78
N GLY A 299 0.55 9.86 -11.22
CA GLY A 299 0.89 8.72 -10.37
C GLY A 299 1.78 9.09 -9.19
N ILE A 300 2.76 9.95 -9.42
CA ILE A 300 3.65 10.50 -8.38
C ILE A 300 2.81 11.36 -7.43
N ASP A 301 2.08 12.33 -7.97
CA ASP A 301 1.33 13.32 -7.20
C ASP A 301 0.27 12.69 -6.31
N ALA A 302 -0.46 11.71 -6.86
CA ALA A 302 -1.46 10.97 -6.12
C ALA A 302 -0.83 10.13 -5.00
N THR A 303 0.36 9.57 -5.21
CA THR A 303 1.07 8.77 -4.21
C THR A 303 1.55 9.65 -3.06
N GLU A 304 2.22 10.76 -3.35
CA GLU A 304 2.64 11.73 -2.32
C GLU A 304 1.45 12.25 -1.53
N PHE A 305 0.35 12.61 -2.20
CA PHE A 305 -0.86 13.10 -1.55
C PHE A 305 -1.45 12.08 -0.55
N VAL A 306 -1.56 10.80 -0.91
CA VAL A 306 -2.13 9.79 0.00
C VAL A 306 -1.17 9.43 1.13
N GLU A 307 0.14 9.42 0.88
CA GLU A 307 1.17 9.19 1.89
C GLU A 307 1.24 10.35 2.89
N ASP A 308 1.11 11.60 2.44
CA ASP A 308 1.03 12.78 3.30
C ASP A 308 -0.19 12.74 4.23
N ARG A 309 -1.34 12.30 3.70
CA ARG A 309 -2.55 12.10 4.51
C ARG A 309 -2.34 11.03 5.57
N PHE A 310 -1.72 9.91 5.20
CA PHE A 310 -1.40 8.84 6.13
C PHE A 310 -0.40 9.30 7.20
N ALA A 311 0.66 9.99 6.81
CA ALA A 311 1.65 10.55 7.70
C ALA A 311 1.05 11.57 8.67
N ALA A 312 0.20 12.48 8.18
CA ALA A 312 -0.50 13.45 9.01
C ALA A 312 -1.36 12.76 10.07
N ARG A 313 -2.08 11.70 9.70
CA ARG A 313 -2.89 10.92 10.65
C ARG A 313 -2.03 10.27 11.73
N LEU A 314 -0.98 9.54 11.33
CA LEU A 314 -0.06 8.86 12.25
C LEU A 314 0.54 9.85 13.26
N LEU A 315 1.16 10.91 12.75
CA LEU A 315 1.87 11.88 13.57
C LEU A 315 0.93 12.65 14.50
N ALA A 316 -0.30 12.95 14.08
CA ALA A 316 -1.27 13.64 14.93
C ALA A 316 -1.68 12.81 16.15
N ASP A 317 -1.89 11.50 15.99
CA ASP A 317 -2.25 10.62 17.10
C ASP A 317 -1.03 10.28 17.98
N TRP A 318 0.10 9.95 17.37
CA TRP A 318 1.33 9.60 18.10
C TRP A 318 1.87 10.75 18.95
N ARG A 319 1.92 11.98 18.42
CA ARG A 319 2.33 13.17 19.20
C ARG A 319 1.36 13.50 20.34
N ALA A 320 0.12 13.01 20.26
CA ALA A 320 -0.86 13.10 21.33
C ALA A 320 -0.90 11.84 22.22
N SER A 321 0.07 10.93 22.07
CA SER A 321 0.16 9.65 22.78
C SER A 321 -1.11 8.79 22.65
N ARG A 322 -1.75 8.83 21.48
CA ARG A 322 -2.90 8.00 21.11
C ARG A 322 -2.52 7.01 20.02
N SER A 323 -3.26 5.91 19.97
CA SER A 323 -3.17 4.95 18.87
C SER A 323 -3.66 5.58 17.58
N SER A 324 -2.93 5.34 16.49
CA SER A 324 -3.32 5.73 15.13
C SER A 324 -4.28 4.73 14.47
N LEU A 325 -4.44 3.54 15.07
CA LEU A 325 -5.29 2.47 14.56
C LEU A 325 -6.77 2.79 14.79
N HIS A 326 -7.61 2.36 13.85
CA HIS A 326 -9.06 2.37 14.00
C HIS A 326 -9.50 1.49 15.19
N ALA A 327 -8.88 0.31 15.34
CA ALA A 327 -9.02 -0.54 16.52
C ALA A 327 -7.64 -0.77 17.14
N PRO A 328 -7.34 -0.19 18.32
CA PRO A 328 -6.03 -0.33 18.95
C PRO A 328 -5.63 -1.78 19.18
N LEU A 329 -4.34 -2.09 19.03
CA LEU A 329 -3.81 -3.38 19.41
C LEU A 329 -4.07 -3.62 20.91
N ALA A 330 -4.42 -4.85 21.27
CA ALA A 330 -4.50 -5.22 22.67
C ALA A 330 -3.14 -4.92 23.32
N ARG A 331 -3.13 -4.06 24.35
CA ARG A 331 -1.91 -3.84 25.13
C ARG A 331 -1.56 -5.17 25.77
N GLU A 332 -0.39 -5.71 25.46
CA GLU A 332 0.20 -6.75 26.30
C GLU A 332 0.24 -6.18 27.71
N ALA A 333 -0.47 -6.82 28.64
CA ALA A 333 -0.37 -6.48 30.04
C ALA A 333 1.09 -6.72 30.41
N THR A 334 1.84 -5.64 30.64
CA THR A 334 3.15 -5.72 31.26
C THR A 334 2.95 -6.39 32.62
N HIS A 335 3.23 -7.69 32.68
CA HIS A 335 3.42 -8.38 33.95
C HIS A 335 4.65 -7.74 34.61
N ILE A 336 4.41 -6.69 35.40
CA ILE A 336 5.34 -6.27 36.43
C ILE A 336 5.33 -7.42 37.44
N SER A 337 6.37 -8.25 37.39
CA SER A 337 6.69 -9.17 38.48
C SER A 337 7.63 -8.50 39.47
#